data_AF-A0A7V4IXS7-F1
#
_entry.id   AF-A0A7V4IXS7-F1
#
_cell.length_a   1.000
_cell.length_b   1.000
_cell.length_c   1.000
_cell.angle_alpha   90.00
_cell.angle_beta   90.00
_cell.angle_gamma   90.00
#
_symmetry.space_group_name_H-M   'P 1'
#
loop_
_entity.id
_entity.type
_entity.pdbx_description
1 polymer ?
#
loop_
_entity_poly.entity_id
_entity_poly.type
_entity_poly.pdbx_seq_one_letter_code
_entity_poly.pdbx_strand_id
1 'polypeptide(L)'
;MRSAWVLLMALAACAALVAQTVPRDRGSAIPPDAEKVLPGTDAHPPILHSAEWHQPVPLPAPVNTAGAEDAPYISADGKTLWFFFTPDVRVPPQKQLLDGVTGIYETRKTADGWTVPRRLALQKPGQLALDGAPCVQGDTLWFCSARQGNFRGV
;
A
#
# COMPACT_ATOMS: atom_id res chain seq x y z
N MET A 1 62.44 39.72 6.02
CA MET A 1 61.85 38.38 5.86
C MET A 1 60.35 38.52 6.02
N ARG A 2 59.56 38.38 4.94
CA ARG A 2 58.08 38.47 4.98
C ARG A 2 57.53 37.07 4.74
N SER A 3 56.92 36.48 5.76
CA SER A 3 56.26 35.17 5.65
C SER A 3 54.87 35.35 5.04
N ALA A 4 54.64 34.70 3.90
CA ALA A 4 53.32 34.58 3.30
C ALA A 4 52.67 33.28 3.78
N TRP A 5 51.48 33.38 4.38
CA TRP A 5 50.66 32.23 4.73
C TRP A 5 49.69 31.94 3.58
N VAL A 6 49.81 30.77 2.98
CA VAL A 6 48.83 30.26 2.01
C VAL A 6 47.74 29.54 2.79
N LEU A 7 46.52 30.08 2.74
CA LEU A 7 45.33 29.45 3.32
C LEU A 7 44.71 28.51 2.28
N LEU A 8 44.85 27.20 2.48
CA LEU A 8 44.16 26.19 1.66
C LEU A 8 42.74 26.00 2.22
N MET A 9 41.72 26.49 1.51
CA MET A 9 40.33 26.14 1.81
C MET A 9 39.97 24.83 1.11
N ALA A 10 39.75 23.76 1.88
CA ALA A 10 39.20 22.51 1.38
C ALA A 10 37.67 22.65 1.26
N LEU A 11 37.16 22.68 0.03
CA LEU A 11 35.73 22.56 -0.27
C LEU A 11 35.29 21.11 -0.01
N ALA A 12 34.72 20.86 1.17
CA ALA A 12 34.04 19.60 1.43
C ALA A 12 32.67 19.61 0.73
N ALA A 13 32.59 18.98 -0.44
CA ALA A 13 31.32 18.70 -1.11
C ALA A 13 30.55 17.66 -0.29
N CYS A 14 29.58 18.10 0.50
CA CYS A 14 28.67 17.22 1.23
C CYS A 14 27.64 16.66 0.23
N ALA A 15 27.95 15.51 -0.38
CA ALA A 15 26.94 14.74 -1.08
C ALA A 15 25.98 14.15 -0.04
N ALA A 16 24.76 14.70 0.05
CA ALA A 16 23.72 14.13 0.89
C ALA A 16 23.41 12.72 0.39
N LEU A 17 23.80 11.70 1.16
CA LEU A 17 23.40 10.32 0.93
C LEU A 17 21.89 10.26 1.12
N VAL A 18 21.14 10.14 0.03
CA VAL A 18 19.71 9.80 0.12
C VAL A 18 19.66 8.36 0.62
N ALA A 19 19.39 8.19 1.91
CA ALA A 19 19.18 6.87 2.48
C ALA A 19 18.00 6.21 1.75
N GLN A 20 18.28 5.23 0.90
CA GLN A 20 17.24 4.37 0.35
C GLN A 20 16.72 3.54 1.52
N THR A 21 15.58 3.94 2.07
CA THR A 21 14.86 3.13 3.05
C THR A 21 14.43 1.85 2.35
N VAL A 22 14.84 0.70 2.88
CA VAL A 22 14.32 -0.60 2.43
C VAL A 22 12.80 -0.51 2.48
N PRO A 23 12.09 -0.80 1.37
CA PRO A 23 10.63 -0.75 1.37
C PRO A 23 10.09 -1.63 2.50
N ARG A 24 9.28 -1.04 3.39
CA ARG A 24 8.71 -1.75 4.52
C ARG A 24 7.80 -2.87 3.99
N ASP A 25 8.07 -4.10 4.38
CA ASP A 25 7.27 -5.25 3.98
C ASP A 25 5.83 -5.13 4.54
N ARG A 26 4.85 -5.60 3.76
CA ARG A 26 3.42 -5.53 4.09
C ARG A 26 3.12 -6.19 5.43
N GLY A 27 3.62 -7.42 5.64
CA GLY A 27 3.37 -8.17 6.86
C GLY A 27 4.09 -7.55 8.07
N SER A 28 5.34 -7.14 7.87
CA SER A 28 6.14 -6.48 8.92
C SER A 28 5.56 -5.14 9.41
N ALA A 29 4.65 -4.54 8.61
CA ALA A 29 4.06 -3.27 8.95
C ALA A 29 2.88 -3.35 9.91
N ILE A 30 2.27 -4.54 10.01
CA ILE A 30 1.08 -4.79 10.82
C ILE A 30 1.47 -4.76 12.31
N PRO A 31 0.75 -4.01 13.16
CA PRO A 31 0.99 -4.00 14.59
C PRO A 31 0.89 -5.41 15.20
N PRO A 32 1.71 -5.75 16.21
CA PRO A 32 1.70 -7.06 16.82
C PRO A 32 0.40 -7.37 17.59
N ASP A 33 -0.37 -6.34 17.93
CA ASP A 33 -1.68 -6.43 18.60
C ASP A 33 -2.86 -6.42 17.62
N ALA A 34 -2.60 -6.32 16.31
CA ALA A 34 -3.65 -6.39 15.31
C ALA A 34 -4.10 -7.85 15.12
N GLU A 35 -5.41 -8.08 15.16
CA GLU A 35 -6.02 -9.38 14.93
C GLU A 35 -6.94 -9.33 13.71
N LYS A 36 -6.90 -10.37 12.86
CA LYS A 36 -7.84 -10.48 11.74
C LYS A 36 -9.23 -10.76 12.30
N VAL A 37 -10.18 -9.89 12.01
CA VAL A 37 -11.61 -10.17 12.21
C VAL A 37 -12.05 -11.24 11.20
N LEU A 38 -12.60 -12.34 11.70
CA LEU A 38 -13.14 -13.45 10.94
C LEU A 38 -14.67 -13.45 11.04
N PRO A 39 -15.40 -14.13 10.14
CA PRO A 39 -16.87 -14.17 10.22
C PRO A 39 -17.41 -14.61 11.59
N GLY A 40 -16.72 -15.48 12.31
CA GLY A 40 -17.12 -15.93 13.65
C GLY A 40 -16.81 -14.93 14.78
N THR A 41 -15.98 -13.92 14.53
CA THR A 41 -15.60 -12.87 15.49
C THR A 41 -16.08 -11.47 15.06
N ASP A 42 -16.85 -11.39 13.97
CA ASP A 42 -17.45 -10.15 13.49
C ASP A 42 -18.64 -9.78 14.37
N ALA A 43 -18.59 -8.60 15.00
CA ALA A 43 -19.69 -8.06 15.79
C ALA A 43 -20.88 -7.62 14.92
N HIS A 44 -20.67 -7.45 13.62
CA HIS A 44 -21.65 -6.98 12.64
C HIS A 44 -21.66 -7.88 11.40
N PRO A 45 -21.98 -9.18 11.54
CA PRO A 45 -21.95 -10.12 10.43
C PRO A 45 -22.95 -9.70 9.34
N PRO A 46 -22.65 -9.99 8.07
CA PRO A 46 -23.52 -9.61 6.96
C PRO A 46 -24.90 -10.28 7.08
N ILE A 47 -25.95 -9.49 6.86
CA ILE A 47 -27.32 -9.97 6.75
C ILE A 47 -27.60 -10.25 5.27
N LEU A 48 -27.84 -11.51 4.94
CA LEU A 48 -28.18 -11.91 3.58
C LEU A 48 -29.68 -11.80 3.35
N HIS A 49 -30.09 -10.97 2.39
CA HIS A 49 -31.51 -10.74 2.05
C HIS A 49 -32.01 -11.60 0.86
N SER A 50 -31.12 -12.36 0.21
CA SER A 50 -31.43 -13.23 -0.92
C SER A 50 -30.69 -14.56 -0.78
N ALA A 51 -31.30 -15.65 -1.26
CA ALA A 51 -30.70 -16.97 -1.32
C ALA A 51 -29.63 -17.10 -2.42
N GLU A 52 -29.44 -16.08 -3.24
CA GLU A 52 -28.38 -16.00 -4.27
C GLU A 52 -27.00 -15.77 -3.66
N TRP A 53 -26.93 -15.42 -2.38
CA TRP A 53 -25.67 -15.14 -1.66
C TRP A 53 -25.38 -16.21 -0.61
N HIS A 54 -24.09 -16.46 -0.41
CA HIS A 54 -23.59 -17.32 0.65
C HIS A 54 -22.86 -16.51 1.71
N GLN A 55 -22.70 -17.10 2.90
CA GLN A 55 -21.85 -16.52 3.93
C GLN A 55 -20.43 -16.31 3.38
N PRO A 56 -19.81 -15.14 3.61
CA PRO A 56 -18.50 -14.84 3.05
C PRO A 56 -17.44 -15.77 3.64
N VAL A 57 -16.58 -16.29 2.78
CA VAL A 57 -15.43 -17.09 3.17
C VAL A 57 -14.16 -16.25 3.00
N PRO A 58 -13.35 -16.05 4.05
CA PRO A 58 -12.10 -15.33 3.93
C PRO A 58 -11.18 -15.99 2.89
N LEU A 59 -10.59 -15.18 2.00
CA LEU A 59 -9.45 -15.63 1.19
C LEU A 59 -8.29 -16.06 2.11
N PRO A 60 -7.55 -17.11 1.75
CA PRO A 60 -6.43 -17.57 2.55
C PRO A 60 -5.27 -16.56 2.51
N ALA A 61 -4.29 -16.77 3.39
CA ALA A 61 -2.99 -16.13 3.25
C ALA A 61 -2.42 -16.39 1.82
N PRO A 62 -1.66 -15.44 1.24
CA PRO A 62 -1.21 -14.17 1.82
C PRO A 62 -2.17 -12.98 1.57
N VAL A 63 -3.41 -13.20 1.10
CA VAL A 63 -4.32 -12.10 0.76
C VAL A 63 -4.85 -11.41 2.00
N ASN A 64 -5.61 -12.14 2.84
CA ASN A 64 -6.11 -11.59 4.10
C ASN A 64 -5.01 -11.56 5.15
N THR A 65 -4.89 -10.44 5.85
CA THR A 65 -3.95 -10.24 6.96
C THR A 65 -4.65 -9.56 8.14
N ALA A 66 -3.99 -9.44 9.29
CA ALA A 66 -4.54 -8.67 10.40
C ALA A 66 -4.57 -7.14 10.15
N GLY A 67 -3.96 -6.65 9.07
CA GLY A 67 -4.24 -5.30 8.56
C GLY A 67 -5.61 -5.23 7.89
N ALA A 68 -5.93 -4.08 7.30
CA ALA A 68 -7.16 -3.91 6.54
C ALA A 68 -6.89 -4.03 5.04
N GLU A 69 -7.63 -4.94 4.41
CA GLU A 69 -7.81 -5.04 2.97
C GLU A 69 -9.18 -4.47 2.60
N ASP A 70 -9.24 -3.57 1.62
CA ASP A 70 -10.47 -2.90 1.21
C ASP A 70 -10.50 -2.67 -0.31
N ALA A 71 -11.67 -2.29 -0.83
CA ALA A 71 -11.94 -1.97 -2.22
C ALA A 71 -11.31 -2.97 -3.21
N PRO A 72 -11.64 -4.28 -3.09
CA PRO A 72 -11.10 -5.28 -4.00
C PRO A 72 -11.67 -5.12 -5.40
N TYR A 73 -10.83 -5.35 -6.39
CA TYR A 73 -11.20 -5.53 -7.79
C TYR A 73 -10.55 -6.79 -8.32
N ILE A 74 -11.34 -7.71 -8.85
CA ILE A 74 -10.85 -8.95 -9.46
C ILE A 74 -11.00 -8.86 -10.98
N SER A 75 -9.97 -9.30 -11.72
CA SER A 75 -10.02 -9.38 -13.18
C SER A 75 -11.14 -10.31 -13.65
N ALA A 76 -11.65 -10.08 -14.86
CA ALA A 76 -12.73 -10.88 -15.43
C ALA A 76 -12.39 -12.38 -15.55
N ASP A 77 -11.11 -12.72 -15.71
CA ASP A 77 -10.62 -14.11 -15.72
C ASP A 77 -10.42 -14.71 -14.32
N GLY A 78 -10.65 -13.93 -13.26
CA GLY A 78 -10.50 -14.34 -11.87
C GLY A 78 -9.05 -14.57 -11.41
N LYS A 79 -8.05 -14.21 -12.22
CA LYS A 79 -6.64 -14.53 -11.97
C LYS A 79 -5.83 -13.43 -11.32
N THR A 80 -6.29 -12.19 -11.37
CA THR A 80 -5.59 -11.04 -10.76
C THR A 80 -6.54 -10.31 -9.83
N LEU A 81 -6.09 -10.04 -8.62
CA LEU A 81 -6.82 -9.30 -7.60
C LEU A 81 -6.01 -8.07 -7.24
N TRP A 82 -6.65 -6.91 -7.35
CA TRP A 82 -6.17 -5.65 -6.82
C TRP A 82 -6.98 -5.27 -5.59
N PHE A 83 -6.35 -4.68 -4.59
CA PHE A 83 -7.04 -4.23 -3.38
C PHE A 83 -6.23 -3.13 -2.70
N PHE A 84 -6.90 -2.27 -1.94
CA PHE A 84 -6.25 -1.34 -1.02
C PHE A 84 -5.81 -2.10 0.24
N PHE A 85 -4.65 -1.74 0.78
CA PHE A 85 -4.16 -2.24 2.06
C PHE A 85 -3.67 -1.11 2.95
N THR A 86 -3.98 -1.18 4.24
CA THR A 86 -3.30 -0.41 5.30
C THR A 86 -2.99 -1.33 6.50
N PRO A 87 -1.82 -1.21 7.16
CA PRO A 87 -1.47 -2.10 8.26
C PRO A 87 -2.27 -1.86 9.55
N ASP A 88 -2.78 -0.64 9.74
CA ASP A 88 -3.48 -0.27 10.97
C ASP A 88 -4.58 0.76 10.67
N VAL A 89 -5.83 0.34 10.84
CA VAL A 89 -7.02 1.18 10.65
C VAL A 89 -7.16 2.27 11.71
N ARG A 90 -6.45 2.18 12.83
CA ARG A 90 -6.44 3.19 13.89
C ARG A 90 -5.60 4.41 13.51
N VAL A 91 -4.73 4.27 12.52
CA VAL A 91 -3.88 5.36 12.02
C VAL A 91 -4.68 6.22 11.04
N PRO A 92 -4.77 7.55 11.23
CA PRO A 92 -5.53 8.39 10.31
C PRO A 92 -4.87 8.45 8.92
N PRO A 93 -5.65 8.63 7.82
CA PRO A 93 -5.15 8.57 6.45
C PRO A 93 -3.97 9.50 6.14
N GLN A 94 -3.90 10.68 6.77
CA GLN A 94 -2.80 11.63 6.59
C GLN A 94 -1.45 11.08 7.07
N LYS A 95 -1.47 10.17 8.06
CA LYS A 95 -0.27 9.47 8.54
C LYS A 95 -0.01 8.19 7.74
N GLN A 96 -1.06 7.49 7.31
CA GLN A 96 -0.93 6.34 6.42
C GLN A 96 -0.23 6.72 5.09
N LEU A 97 -0.48 7.92 4.58
CA LEU A 97 0.20 8.46 3.40
C LEU A 97 1.74 8.51 3.54
N LEU A 98 2.27 8.50 4.77
CA LEU A 98 3.70 8.61 5.06
C LEU A 98 4.36 7.26 5.42
N ASP A 99 3.59 6.17 5.55
CA ASP A 99 4.10 4.91 6.11
C ASP A 99 4.88 4.03 5.11
N GLY A 100 4.83 4.39 3.81
CA GLY A 100 5.50 3.69 2.72
C GLY A 100 4.91 2.33 2.35
N VAL A 101 3.81 1.91 2.98
CA VAL A 101 3.20 0.58 2.83
C VAL A 101 1.72 0.67 2.46
N THR A 102 0.96 1.65 2.94
CA THR A 102 -0.44 1.81 2.62
C THR A 102 -0.62 2.13 1.11
N GLY A 103 -1.57 1.48 0.46
CA GLY A 103 -1.90 1.73 -0.94
C GLY A 103 -2.48 0.53 -1.67
N ILE A 104 -2.42 0.54 -3.00
CA ILE A 104 -2.93 -0.55 -3.85
C ILE A 104 -1.90 -1.68 -3.93
N TYR A 105 -2.37 -2.92 -3.77
CA TYR A 105 -1.61 -4.15 -3.94
C TYR A 105 -2.21 -5.00 -5.07
N GLU A 106 -1.35 -5.71 -5.78
CA GLU A 106 -1.71 -6.73 -6.77
C GLU A 106 -1.29 -8.12 -6.26
N THR A 107 -2.15 -9.11 -6.45
CA THR A 107 -1.83 -10.53 -6.29
C THR A 107 -2.42 -11.36 -7.43
N ARG A 108 -1.78 -12.48 -7.74
CA ARG A 108 -2.18 -13.39 -8.82
C ARG A 108 -2.54 -14.75 -8.28
N LYS A 109 -3.60 -15.33 -8.82
CA LYS A 109 -4.04 -16.69 -8.54
C LYS A 109 -3.18 -17.67 -9.34
N THR A 110 -2.66 -18.68 -8.67
CA THR A 110 -1.89 -19.81 -9.20
C THR A 110 -2.60 -21.13 -8.88
N ALA A 111 -2.01 -22.26 -9.28
CA ALA A 111 -2.51 -23.58 -8.88
C ALA A 111 -2.43 -23.79 -7.35
N ASP A 112 -1.45 -23.17 -6.69
CA ASP A 112 -1.14 -23.37 -5.26
C ASP A 112 -1.77 -22.31 -4.35
N GLY A 113 -2.54 -21.36 -4.90
CA GLY A 113 -3.19 -20.30 -4.13
C GLY A 113 -2.94 -18.91 -4.72
N TRP A 114 -2.75 -17.91 -3.85
CA TRP A 114 -2.47 -16.54 -4.26
C TRP A 114 -1.00 -16.21 -4.05
N THR A 115 -0.38 -15.48 -4.98
CA THR A 115 0.98 -14.99 -4.80
C THR A 115 1.07 -13.97 -3.67
N VAL A 116 2.26 -13.79 -3.09
CA VAL A 116 2.52 -12.69 -2.15
C VAL A 116 2.12 -11.35 -2.81
N PRO A 117 1.22 -10.55 -2.21
CA PRO A 117 0.75 -9.33 -2.84
C PRO A 117 1.85 -8.28 -2.92
N ARG A 118 1.95 -7.60 -4.06
CA ARG A 118 2.98 -6.58 -4.32
C ARG A 118 2.33 -5.21 -4.42
N ARG A 119 2.89 -4.23 -3.70
CA ARG A 119 2.42 -2.84 -3.75
C ARG A 119 2.65 -2.26 -5.14
N LEU A 120 1.64 -1.62 -5.70
CA LEU A 120 1.73 -0.87 -6.95
C LEU A 120 2.14 0.58 -6.63
N ALA A 121 3.36 0.95 -6.98
CA ALA A 121 3.84 2.32 -6.87
C ALA A 121 3.40 3.14 -8.09
N LEU A 122 2.35 3.96 -7.95
CA LEU A 122 1.74 4.76 -9.03
C LEU A 122 2.15 6.23 -9.00
N GLN A 123 3.27 6.52 -8.33
CA GLN A 123 3.87 7.83 -8.19
C GLN A 123 5.41 7.73 -8.22
N LYS A 124 6.08 8.80 -8.63
CA LYS A 124 7.54 8.88 -8.66
C LYS A 124 8.13 8.61 -7.26
N PRO A 125 9.26 7.90 -7.17
CA PRO A 125 9.94 7.68 -5.91
C PRO A 125 10.17 8.99 -5.14
N GLY A 126 9.89 8.96 -3.83
CA GLY A 126 10.03 10.12 -2.94
C GLY A 126 8.91 11.16 -3.02
N GLN A 127 7.94 11.01 -3.93
CA GLN A 127 6.76 11.88 -3.96
C GLN A 127 5.59 11.24 -3.21
N LEU A 128 4.80 12.09 -2.55
CA LEU A 128 3.68 11.64 -1.73
C LEU A 128 2.51 11.17 -2.60
N ALA A 129 2.00 9.98 -2.31
CA ALA A 129 0.75 9.46 -2.86
C ALA A 129 0.12 8.43 -1.91
N LEU A 130 -1.19 8.53 -1.76
CA LEU A 130 -2.05 7.52 -1.16
C LEU A 130 -3.10 7.13 -2.19
N ASP A 131 -2.93 5.93 -2.74
CA ASP A 131 -3.72 5.41 -3.85
C ASP A 131 -4.67 4.33 -3.35
N GLY A 132 -5.91 4.30 -3.85
CA GLY A 132 -6.92 3.32 -3.46
C GLY A 132 -8.06 3.20 -4.45
N ALA A 133 -9.05 2.36 -4.11
CA ALA A 133 -10.21 2.07 -4.96
C ALA A 133 -9.85 1.69 -6.41
N PRO A 134 -9.00 0.65 -6.62
CA PRO A 134 -8.62 0.21 -7.95
C PRO A 134 -9.81 -0.34 -8.74
N CYS A 135 -9.84 -0.10 -10.04
CA CYS A 135 -10.72 -0.75 -11.01
C CYS A 135 -9.99 -0.89 -12.34
N VAL A 136 -10.06 -2.04 -13.00
CA VAL A 136 -9.37 -2.27 -14.28
C VAL A 136 -10.35 -2.46 -15.42
N GLN A 137 -10.23 -1.65 -16.46
CA GLN A 137 -10.99 -1.79 -17.71
C GLN A 137 -10.03 -1.99 -18.88
N GLY A 138 -10.06 -3.17 -19.50
CA GLY A 138 -9.07 -3.54 -20.50
C GLY A 138 -7.66 -3.57 -19.92
N ASP A 139 -6.77 -2.75 -20.45
CA ASP A 139 -5.40 -2.54 -19.98
C ASP A 139 -5.24 -1.31 -19.06
N THR A 140 -6.35 -0.63 -18.73
CA THR A 140 -6.34 0.64 -18.01
C THR A 140 -6.75 0.45 -16.55
N LEU A 141 -5.89 0.87 -15.62
CA LEU A 141 -6.19 0.95 -14.18
C LEU A 141 -6.74 2.34 -13.83
N TRP A 142 -7.98 2.37 -13.34
CA TRP A 142 -8.62 3.52 -12.71
C TRP A 142 -8.48 3.43 -11.20
N PHE A 143 -8.25 4.56 -10.53
CA PHE A 143 -8.05 4.60 -9.08
C PHE A 143 -8.21 6.02 -8.52
N CYS A 144 -8.42 6.13 -7.22
CA CYS A 144 -8.48 7.39 -6.48
C CYS A 144 -7.13 7.70 -5.84
N SER A 145 -6.75 8.98 -5.78
CA SER A 145 -5.46 9.36 -5.18
C SER A 145 -5.46 10.71 -4.46
N ALA A 146 -4.89 10.72 -3.25
CA ALA A 146 -4.37 11.93 -2.62
C ALA A 146 -2.85 11.98 -2.84
N ARG A 147 -2.37 12.95 -3.62
CA ARG A 147 -0.95 12.99 -4.05
C ARG A 147 -0.39 14.40 -4.16
N GLN A 148 0.93 14.50 -4.01
CA GLN A 148 1.68 15.68 -4.39
C GLN A 148 1.58 15.91 -5.91
N GLY A 149 1.48 17.17 -6.31
CA GLY A 149 1.34 17.54 -7.72
C GLY A 149 -0.04 17.22 -8.30
N ASN A 150 -1.03 16.90 -7.45
CA ASN A 150 -2.42 16.92 -7.88
C ASN A 150 -2.82 18.40 -8.10
N PHE A 151 -2.70 18.88 -9.34
CA PHE A 151 -3.05 20.24 -9.71
C PHE A 151 -4.56 20.42 -9.61
N ARG A 152 -5.03 20.95 -8.49
CA ARG A 152 -6.32 21.64 -8.42
C ARG A 152 -6.07 23.08 -8.85
N GLY A 153 -6.09 23.33 -10.15
CA GLY A 153 -6.16 24.70 -10.70
C GLY A 153 -7.55 25.33 -10.50
N VAL A 154 -8.15 25.12 -9.33
CA VAL A 154 -9.44 25.63 -8.85
C VAL A 154 -9.29 25.96 -7.38
#